data_AF-A0A4S8KSM3-F1
#
_entry.id   AF-A0A4S8KSM3-F1
#
_cell.length_a   1.000
_cell.length_b   1.000
_cell.length_c   1.000
_cell.angle_alpha   90.00
_cell.angle_beta   90.00
_cell.angle_gamma   90.00
#
_symmetry.space_group_name_H-M   'P 1'
#
loop_
_entity.id
_entity.type
_entity.pdbx_description
1 polymer ?
#
loop_
_entity_poly.entity_id
_entity_poly.type
_entity_poly.pdbx_seq_one_letter_code
_entity_poly.pdbx_strand_id
1 'polypeptide(L)'
;MWTGKWWHAIQKNLPPGATLAPVIIASDKTHLTQFMGGKSAYSVYLTIGNLPKAIRRKPSSQACVLLAYLLVDKIGKAGLSQTQLKTRNYQLFHESMKVILEPLKKAEKEGILMTSGNGLVRQVYPVLAAYVADCPEQCLVTCSKYGTCLQCQCPAE
;
A
#
# COMPACT_ATOMS: atom_id res chain seq x y z
N MET A 1 -9.91 11.86 3.61
CA MET A 1 -10.88 10.82 3.20
C MET A 1 -11.83 10.56 4.36
N TRP A 2 -12.79 11.46 4.60
CA TRP A 2 -13.60 11.48 5.84
C TRP A 2 -15.09 11.19 5.64
N THR A 3 -15.52 11.03 4.39
CA THR A 3 -16.90 10.67 4.09
C THR A 3 -16.92 9.22 3.62
N GLY A 4 -17.62 8.34 4.33
CA GLY A 4 -17.90 6.96 3.89
C GLY A 4 -18.71 6.90 2.58
N LYS A 5 -18.89 8.02 1.88
CA LYS A 5 -19.60 8.14 0.60
C LYS A 5 -19.00 7.21 -0.46
N TRP A 6 -17.67 7.17 -0.58
CA TRP A 6 -17.00 6.25 -1.52
C TRP A 6 -17.34 4.80 -1.18
N TRP A 7 -17.25 4.42 0.09
CA TRP A 7 -17.60 3.08 0.56
C TRP A 7 -19.03 2.71 0.17
N HIS A 8 -19.99 3.56 0.50
CA HIS A 8 -21.40 3.32 0.19
C HIS A 8 -21.65 3.26 -1.32
N ALA A 9 -20.95 4.06 -2.13
CA ALA A 9 -21.07 4.04 -3.57
C ALA A 9 -20.61 2.71 -4.17
N ILE A 10 -19.43 2.21 -3.75
CA ILE A 10 -18.92 0.92 -4.24
C ILE A 10 -19.78 -0.24 -3.73
N GLN A 11 -20.16 -0.24 -2.45
CA GLN A 11 -20.98 -1.30 -1.86
C GLN A 11 -22.35 -1.45 -2.55
N LYS A 12 -22.94 -0.36 -3.07
CA LYS A 12 -24.20 -0.40 -3.83
C LYS A 12 -24.09 -1.10 -5.18
N ASN A 13 -22.89 -1.16 -5.76
CA ASN A 13 -22.65 -1.79 -7.06
C ASN A 13 -22.33 -3.29 -6.92
N LEU A 14 -22.19 -3.80 -5.69
CA LEU A 14 -21.91 -5.21 -5.45
C LEU A 14 -23.20 -6.05 -5.41
N PRO A 15 -23.12 -7.36 -5.71
CA PRO A 15 -24.27 -8.24 -5.62
C PRO A 15 -24.95 -8.22 -4.23
N PRO A 16 -26.26 -8.49 -4.15
CA PRO A 16 -26.96 -8.61 -2.87
C PRO A 16 -26.26 -9.61 -1.94
N GLY A 17 -26.04 -9.22 -0.68
CA GLY A 17 -25.37 -10.04 0.33
C GLY A 17 -23.84 -10.01 0.29
N ALA A 18 -23.23 -9.42 -0.74
CA ALA A 18 -21.78 -9.24 -0.80
C ALA A 18 -21.30 -8.13 0.16
N THR A 19 -20.06 -8.25 0.63
CA THR A 19 -19.42 -7.29 1.55
C THR A 19 -18.19 -6.66 0.90
N LEU A 20 -18.12 -5.33 0.89
CA LEU A 20 -16.93 -4.60 0.51
C LEU A 20 -15.88 -4.66 1.64
N ALA A 21 -14.63 -4.96 1.28
CA ALA A 21 -13.47 -4.88 2.18
C ALA A 21 -12.41 -3.89 1.66
N PRO A 22 -12.48 -2.63 2.08
CA PRO A 22 -11.50 -1.63 1.63
C PRO A 22 -10.11 -1.97 2.14
N VAL A 23 -9.19 -2.22 1.23
CA VAL A 23 -7.78 -2.49 1.52
C VAL A 23 -7.05 -1.15 1.57
N ILE A 24 -6.28 -0.96 2.63
CA ILE A 24 -5.42 0.20 2.82
C ILE A 24 -3.99 -0.32 2.87
N ILE A 25 -3.17 0.15 1.94
CA ILE A 25 -1.74 -0.17 1.90
C ILE A 25 -0.97 1.00 2.50
N ALA A 26 0.09 0.69 3.23
CA ALA A 26 1.05 1.69 3.66
C ALA A 26 2.47 1.22 3.33
N SER A 27 3.33 2.14 2.93
CA SER A 27 4.77 1.86 2.81
C SER A 27 5.56 2.87 3.60
N ASP A 28 6.57 2.37 4.31
CA ASP A 28 7.51 3.19 5.05
C ASP A 28 8.93 2.69 4.81
N LYS A 29 9.86 3.62 4.56
CA LYS A 29 11.27 3.29 4.37
C LYS A 29 11.92 3.11 5.73
N THR A 30 12.30 1.88 6.04
CA THR A 30 12.93 1.54 7.31
C THR A 30 14.39 1.15 7.12
N HIS A 31 15.25 1.64 8.02
CA HIS A 31 16.64 1.22 8.08
C HIS A 31 16.73 -0.14 8.77
N LEU A 32 17.17 -1.17 8.06
CA LEU A 32 17.27 -2.54 8.57
C LEU A 32 18.51 -2.74 9.47
N THR A 33 19.55 -1.93 9.28
CA THR A 33 20.80 -2.01 10.06
C THR A 33 21.34 -0.61 10.33
N GLN A 34 21.48 -0.22 11.60
CA GLN A 34 22.05 1.08 11.98
C GLN A 34 23.59 1.12 11.97
N PHE A 35 24.26 -0.02 12.17
CA PHE A 35 25.71 -0.03 12.43
C PHE A 35 26.57 -0.86 11.45
N MET A 36 25.96 -1.70 10.58
CA MET A 36 26.72 -2.55 9.64
C MET A 36 26.08 -2.58 8.26
N GLY A 37 26.60 -1.79 7.32
CA GLY A 37 26.33 -1.94 5.88
C GLY A 37 25.13 -1.17 5.32
N GLY A 38 24.51 -0.27 6.09
CA GLY A 38 23.60 0.78 5.58
C GLY A 38 22.43 0.25 4.75
N LYS A 39 21.84 -0.89 5.10
CA LYS A 39 20.75 -1.50 4.32
C LYS A 39 19.41 -0.87 4.67
N SER A 40 18.70 -0.38 3.66
CA SER A 40 17.33 0.12 3.78
C SER A 40 16.34 -0.71 2.97
N ALA A 41 15.10 -0.80 3.46
CA ALA A 41 14.01 -1.46 2.77
C ALA A 41 12.70 -0.69 2.96
N TYR A 42 11.82 -0.74 1.96
CA TYR A 42 10.44 -0.33 2.13
C TYR A 42 9.66 -1.48 2.75
N SER A 43 9.16 -1.29 3.96
CA SER A 43 8.18 -2.20 4.56
C SER A 43 6.79 -1.88 4.02
N VAL A 44 6.08 -2.88 3.49
CA VAL A 44 4.73 -2.74 2.94
C VAL A 44 3.74 -3.39 3.90
N TYR A 45 2.80 -2.59 4.40
CA TYR A 45 1.78 -3.00 5.33
C TYR A 45 0.39 -2.98 4.70
N LEU A 46 -0.49 -3.84 5.19
CA LEU A 46 -1.89 -3.93 4.82
C LEU A 46 -2.78 -3.85 6.04
N THR A 47 -3.85 -3.07 5.93
CA THR A 47 -4.95 -3.05 6.88
C THR A 47 -6.28 -2.90 6.13
N ILE A 48 -7.40 -3.23 6.78
CA ILE A 48 -8.73 -3.11 6.19
C ILE A 48 -9.49 -1.92 6.79
N GLY A 49 -10.24 -1.22 5.95
CA GLY A 49 -11.08 -0.09 6.33
C GLY A 49 -12.27 -0.48 7.20
N ASN A 50 -12.66 -1.76 7.22
CA ASN A 50 -13.75 -2.28 8.06
C ASN A 50 -13.41 -2.19 9.57
N LEU A 51 -12.12 -2.09 9.90
CA LEU A 51 -11.68 -1.97 11.28
C LEU A 51 -11.76 -0.51 11.78
N PRO A 52 -12.39 -0.28 12.94
CA PRO A 52 -12.35 1.01 13.62
C PRO A 52 -10.92 1.53 13.76
N LYS A 53 -10.74 2.84 13.60
CA LYS A 53 -9.43 3.50 13.72
C LYS A 53 -8.73 3.18 15.05
N ALA A 54 -9.49 3.08 16.14
CA ALA A 54 -8.95 2.73 17.46
C ALA A 54 -8.33 1.32 17.48
N ILE A 55 -8.94 0.36 16.78
CA ILE A 55 -8.42 -1.02 16.68
C ILE A 55 -7.18 -1.05 15.79
N ARG A 56 -7.19 -0.35 14.64
CA ARG A 56 -6.02 -0.25 13.75
C ARG A 56 -4.80 0.35 14.42
N ARG A 57 -5.00 1.28 15.36
CA ARG A 57 -3.92 1.94 16.11
C ARG A 57 -3.42 1.16 17.33
N LYS A 58 -4.03 0.03 17.67
CA LYS A 58 -3.63 -0.79 18.81
C LYS A 58 -2.70 -1.91 18.33
N PRO A 59 -1.40 -1.88 18.66
CA PRO A 59 -0.44 -2.88 18.18
C PRO A 59 -0.82 -4.31 18.58
N SER A 60 -1.40 -4.50 19.77
CA SER A 60 -1.84 -5.80 20.27
C SER A 60 -2.99 -6.42 19.47
N SER A 61 -3.71 -5.65 18.66
CA SER A 61 -4.86 -6.13 17.89
C SER A 61 -4.47 -6.77 16.56
N GLN A 62 -3.19 -6.70 16.17
CA GLN A 62 -2.69 -7.25 14.89
C GLN A 62 -3.52 -6.83 13.67
N ALA A 63 -4.13 -5.65 13.74
CA ALA A 63 -5.03 -5.10 12.71
C ALA A 63 -4.29 -4.58 11.47
N CYS A 64 -2.96 -4.59 11.51
CA CYS A 64 -2.06 -4.22 10.44
C CYS A 64 -1.07 -5.38 10.23
N VAL A 65 -0.99 -5.88 9.01
CA VAL A 65 -0.15 -7.03 8.65
C VAL A 65 0.95 -6.57 7.72
N LEU A 66 2.18 -7.00 7.98
CA LEU A 66 3.30 -6.79 7.06
C LEU A 66 3.20 -7.77 5.88
N LEU A 67 3.16 -7.25 4.66
CA LEU A 67 3.13 -8.06 3.44
C LEU A 67 4.51 -8.37 2.89
N ALA A 68 5.41 -7.38 2.87
CA ALA A 68 6.71 -7.52 2.21
C ALA A 68 7.75 -6.49 2.69
N TYR A 69 9.01 -6.83 2.48
CA TYR A 69 10.14 -5.89 2.51
C TYR A 69 10.72 -5.74 1.10
N LEU A 70 10.72 -4.52 0.57
CA LEU A 70 11.29 -4.19 -0.74
C LEU A 70 12.68 -3.57 -0.55
N LEU A 71 13.70 -4.22 -1.07
CA LEU A 71 15.09 -3.78 -0.89
C LEU A 71 15.41 -2.56 -1.76
N VAL A 72 16.12 -1.58 -1.21
CA VAL A 72 16.51 -0.34 -1.91
C VAL A 72 17.92 -0.45 -2.54
N ASP A 73 18.79 -1.29 -1.98
CA ASP A 73 20.25 -1.12 -2.11
C ASP A 73 20.98 -2.24 -2.88
N LYS A 74 20.29 -3.07 -3.67
CA LYS A 74 20.92 -4.25 -4.33
C LYS A 74 21.23 -4.11 -5.82
N ILE A 75 20.96 -2.96 -6.45
CA ILE A 75 21.37 -2.77 -7.84
C ILE A 75 22.87 -2.47 -7.84
N GLY A 76 23.69 -3.41 -8.32
CA GLY A 76 25.14 -3.26 -8.37
C GLY A 76 25.52 -1.96 -9.10
N LYS A 77 26.47 -1.21 -8.54
CA LYS A 77 27.02 0.04 -9.11
C LYS A 77 27.86 -0.21 -10.38
N ALA A 78 27.50 -1.17 -11.21
CA ALA A 78 28.22 -1.52 -12.42
C ALA A 78 27.98 -0.43 -13.49
N GLY A 79 28.75 0.66 -13.43
CA GLY A 79 28.80 1.70 -14.47
C GLY A 79 27.57 2.59 -14.60
N LEU A 80 26.59 2.51 -13.70
CA LEU A 80 25.37 3.32 -13.74
C LEU A 80 25.55 4.67 -13.05
N SER A 81 25.01 5.73 -13.66
CA SER A 81 24.94 7.06 -13.03
C SER A 81 23.98 7.05 -11.84
N GLN A 82 24.12 8.02 -10.93
CA GLN A 82 23.23 8.17 -9.76
C GLN A 82 21.75 8.28 -10.18
N THR A 83 21.48 8.99 -11.27
CA THR A 83 20.12 9.15 -11.80
C THR A 83 19.57 7.81 -12.32
N GLN A 84 20.39 7.05 -13.07
CA GLN A 84 19.98 5.74 -13.57
C GLN A 84 19.70 4.74 -12.45
N LEU A 85 20.52 4.74 -11.39
CA LEU A 85 20.29 3.90 -10.21
C LEU A 85 18.96 4.25 -9.51
N LYS A 86 18.67 5.54 -9.33
CA LYS A 86 17.38 6.00 -8.76
C LYS A 86 16.19 5.54 -9.61
N THR A 87 16.25 5.74 -10.92
CA THR A 87 15.18 5.32 -11.83
C THR A 87 14.97 3.80 -11.79
N ARG A 88 16.05 3.01 -11.76
CA ARG A 88 15.96 1.55 -11.65
C ARG A 88 15.35 1.10 -10.32
N ASN A 89 15.71 1.75 -9.22
CA ASN A 89 15.11 1.49 -7.91
C ASN A 89 13.60 1.82 -7.90
N TYR A 90 13.19 2.90 -8.58
CA TYR A 90 11.77 3.25 -8.70
C TYR A 90 11.03 2.17 -9.50
N GLN A 91 11.57 1.78 -10.66
CA GLN A 91 11.01 0.68 -11.46
C GLN A 91 10.88 -0.60 -10.65
N LEU A 92 11.92 -0.99 -9.91
CA LEU A 92 11.91 -2.17 -9.07
C LEU A 92 10.83 -2.10 -7.98
N PHE A 93 10.66 -0.93 -7.35
CA PHE A 93 9.60 -0.70 -6.39
C PHE A 93 8.21 -0.91 -7.02
N HIS A 94 7.94 -0.28 -8.16
CA HIS A 94 6.63 -0.36 -8.82
C HIS A 94 6.32 -1.77 -9.34
N GLU A 95 7.29 -2.46 -9.95
CA GLU A 95 7.11 -3.84 -10.38
C GLU A 95 6.90 -4.78 -9.18
N SER A 96 7.62 -4.56 -8.07
CA SER A 96 7.40 -5.34 -6.84
C SER A 96 6.00 -5.11 -6.28
N MET A 97 5.54 -3.86 -6.22
CA MET A 97 4.18 -3.53 -5.76
C MET A 97 3.10 -4.11 -6.69
N LYS A 98 3.35 -4.14 -8.00
CA LYS A 98 2.45 -4.75 -8.98
C LYS A 98 2.29 -6.24 -8.73
N VAL A 99 3.39 -6.96 -8.45
CA VAL A 99 3.35 -8.39 -8.09
C VAL A 99 2.60 -8.61 -6.78
N ILE A 100 2.88 -7.82 -5.75
CA ILE A 100 2.21 -7.92 -4.44
C ILE A 100 0.70 -7.70 -4.54
N LEU A 101 0.28 -6.72 -5.36
CA LEU A 101 -1.13 -6.35 -5.50
C LEU A 101 -1.86 -7.09 -6.63
N GLU A 102 -1.18 -7.95 -7.39
CA GLU A 102 -1.79 -8.71 -8.49
C GLU A 102 -2.97 -9.59 -8.04
N PRO A 103 -2.88 -10.36 -6.93
CA PRO A 103 -4.01 -11.16 -6.45
C PRO A 103 -5.25 -10.31 -6.11
N LEU A 104 -5.03 -9.06 -5.68
CA LEU A 104 -6.10 -8.14 -5.31
C LEU A 104 -6.98 -7.79 -6.52
N LYS A 105 -6.41 -7.67 -7.72
CA LYS A 105 -7.17 -7.33 -8.94
C LYS A 105 -8.22 -8.39 -9.30
N LYS A 106 -7.88 -9.66 -9.09
CA LYS A 106 -8.81 -10.77 -9.32
C LYS A 106 -9.88 -10.79 -8.23
N ALA A 107 -9.46 -10.68 -6.97
CA ALA A 107 -10.36 -10.68 -5.83
C ALA A 107 -11.34 -9.49 -5.84
N GLU A 108 -10.92 -8.32 -6.32
CA GLU A 108 -11.77 -7.15 -6.51
C GLU A 108 -12.91 -7.38 -7.52
N LYS A 109 -12.68 -8.18 -8.56
CA LYS A 109 -13.67 -8.41 -9.63
C LYS A 109 -14.59 -9.57 -9.34
N GLU A 110 -14.01 -10.68 -8.90
CA GLU A 110 -14.74 -11.94 -8.70
C GLU A 110 -15.30 -12.05 -7.28
N GLY A 111 -14.71 -11.31 -6.33
CA GLY A 111 -14.93 -11.52 -4.90
C GLY A 111 -14.29 -12.83 -4.43
N ILE A 112 -14.18 -12.98 -3.12
CA ILE A 112 -13.62 -14.15 -2.46
C ILE A 112 -14.48 -14.51 -1.26
N LEU A 113 -14.76 -15.80 -1.09
CA LEU A 113 -15.45 -16.29 0.10
C LEU A 113 -14.51 -16.16 1.31
N MET A 114 -14.95 -15.41 2.31
CA MET A 114 -14.22 -15.25 3.56
C MET A 114 -15.12 -15.53 4.75
N THR A 115 -14.58 -16.24 5.74
CA THR A 115 -15.24 -16.45 7.02
C THR A 115 -15.06 -15.21 7.88
N SER A 116 -16.17 -14.58 8.25
CA SER A 116 -16.21 -13.45 9.17
C SER A 116 -15.93 -13.91 10.61
N GLY A 117 -15.59 -12.98 11.51
CA GLY A 117 -15.31 -13.27 12.92
C GLY A 117 -16.48 -13.90 13.69
N ASN A 118 -17.69 -13.89 13.14
CA ASN A 118 -18.88 -14.55 13.66
C ASN A 118 -19.14 -15.93 13.02
N GLY A 119 -18.20 -16.48 12.26
CA GLY A 119 -18.31 -17.80 11.61
C GLY A 119 -19.13 -17.82 10.32
N LEU A 120 -19.76 -16.70 9.93
CA LEU A 120 -20.51 -16.61 8.67
C LEU A 120 -19.57 -16.47 7.48
N VAL A 121 -19.80 -17.26 6.43
CA VAL A 121 -19.11 -17.11 5.15
C VAL A 121 -19.81 -16.03 4.33
N ARG A 122 -19.04 -15.06 3.83
CA ARG A 122 -19.53 -13.97 2.99
C ARG A 122 -18.71 -13.87 1.72
N GLN A 123 -19.36 -13.51 0.61
CA GLN A 123 -18.65 -13.07 -0.58
C GLN A 123 -18.08 -11.68 -0.31
N VAL A 124 -16.77 -11.59 -0.18
CA VAL A 124 -16.06 -10.35 0.13
C VAL A 124 -15.34 -9.83 -1.11
N TYR A 125 -15.50 -8.55 -1.39
CA TYR A 125 -14.82 -7.85 -2.49
C TYR A 125 -13.76 -6.93 -1.90
N PRO A 126 -12.49 -7.36 -1.83
CA PRO A 126 -11.42 -6.51 -1.36
C PRO A 126 -11.04 -5.48 -2.44
N VAL A 127 -11.12 -4.20 -2.11
CA VAL A 127 -10.88 -3.09 -3.07
C VAL A 127 -9.81 -2.18 -2.51
N LEU A 128 -8.78 -1.86 -3.31
CA LEU A 128 -7.76 -0.90 -2.89
C LEU A 128 -8.38 0.49 -2.73
N ALA A 129 -8.49 0.95 -1.49
CA ALA A 129 -9.16 2.19 -1.15
C ALA A 129 -8.19 3.35 -0.90
N ALA A 130 -7.05 3.08 -0.30
CA ALA A 130 -6.06 4.11 -0.01
C ALA A 130 -4.64 3.55 0.01
N TYR A 131 -3.71 4.41 -0.38
CA TYR A 131 -2.28 4.23 -0.18
C TYR A 131 -1.79 5.31 0.78
N VAL A 132 -1.23 4.91 1.92
CA VAL A 132 -0.76 5.82 2.97
C VAL A 132 0.76 5.83 2.98
N ALA A 133 1.33 7.00 2.74
CA ALA A 133 2.75 7.25 2.74
C ALA A 133 3.01 8.70 3.20
N ASP A 134 4.21 8.98 3.67
CA ASP A 134 4.72 10.33 3.87
C ASP A 134 5.15 10.96 2.53
N CYS A 135 5.48 12.26 2.54
CA CYS A 135 5.64 13.04 1.30
C CYS A 135 6.67 12.47 0.31
N PRO A 136 7.88 12.05 0.74
CA PRO A 136 8.86 11.47 -0.19
C PRO A 136 8.35 10.19 -0.86
N GLU A 137 7.73 9.31 -0.09
CA GLU A 137 7.19 8.02 -0.48
C GLU A 137 5.96 8.21 -1.37
N GLN A 138 5.13 9.22 -1.11
CA GLN A 138 4.05 9.61 -1.99
C GLN A 138 4.58 10.07 -3.36
N CYS A 139 5.66 10.86 -3.39
CA CYS A 139 6.30 11.25 -4.64
C CYS A 139 6.82 10.03 -5.39
N LEU A 140 7.42 9.07 -4.69
CA LEU A 140 7.88 7.81 -5.26
C LEU A 140 6.72 6.99 -5.84
N VAL A 141 5.63 6.81 -5.09
CA VAL A 141 4.46 6.01 -5.52
C VAL A 141 3.73 6.64 -6.71
N THR A 142 3.73 7.97 -6.81
CA THR A 142 3.07 8.70 -7.90
C THR A 142 3.99 9.07 -9.06
N CYS A 143 5.27 8.68 -9.01
CA CYS A 143 6.28 9.08 -9.97
C CYS A 143 6.45 10.62 -10.09
N SER A 144 6.25 11.36 -9.00
CA SER A 144 6.37 12.82 -8.97
C SER A 144 7.76 13.29 -8.53
N LYS A 145 8.13 14.52 -8.89
CA LYS A 145 9.41 15.12 -8.49
C LYS A 145 9.46 15.29 -6.97
N TYR A 146 10.58 14.92 -6.34
CA TYR A 146 10.76 15.18 -4.92
C TYR A 146 10.58 16.68 -4.61
N GLY A 147 9.85 16.99 -3.55
CA GLY A 147 9.54 18.38 -3.17
C GLY A 147 8.27 18.94 -3.81
N THR A 148 7.63 18.24 -4.76
CA THR A 148 6.26 18.59 -5.17
C THR A 148 5.25 18.05 -4.17
N CYS A 149 4.31 18.88 -3.72
CA CYS A 149 3.20 18.37 -2.92
C CYS A 149 2.05 17.97 -3.86
N LEU A 150 1.60 16.71 -3.77
CA LEU A 150 0.61 16.13 -4.70
C LEU A 150 -0.80 16.71 -4.55
N GLN A 151 -1.05 17.41 -3.45
CA GLN A 151 -2.34 18.04 -3.18
C GLN A 151 -2.38 19.52 -3.57
N CYS A 152 -1.22 20.16 -3.72
CA CYS A 152 -1.11 21.58 -3.97
C CYS A 152 -0.49 21.84 -5.34
N GLN A 153 -0.89 22.93 -5.98
CA GLN A 153 -0.34 23.33 -7.28
C GLN A 153 0.95 24.17 -7.12
N CYS A 154 1.63 24.07 -5.98
CA CYS A 154 2.85 24.84 -5.75
C CYS A 154 3.99 24.27 -6.60
N PRO A 155 4.71 25.09 -7.38
CA PRO A 155 5.87 24.63 -8.14
C PRO A 155 6.93 24.05 -7.20
N ALA A 156 7.57 22.96 -7.61
CA ALA A 156 8.77 22.52 -6.91
C ALA A 156 9.94 23.43 -7.28
N GLU A 157 10.55 24.04 -6.27
CA GLU A 157 11.84 24.73 -6.37
C GLU A 157 12.93 23.83 -7.00
#